data_AF-A0A1X7UBF5-F1
#
_entry.id   AF-A0A1X7UBF5-F1
#
_cell.length_a   1.000
_cell.length_b   1.000
_cell.length_c   1.000
_cell.angle_alpha   90.00
_cell.angle_beta   90.00
_cell.angle_gamma   90.00
#
_symmetry.space_group_name_H-M   'P 1'
#
loop_
_entity.id
_entity.type
_entity.pdbx_description
1 polymer ?
#
loop_
_entity_poly.entity_id
_entity_poly.type
_entity_poly.pdbx_seq_one_letter_code
_entity_poly.pdbx_strand_id
1 'polypeptide(L)'
;PVDNLASQFLGGYKSLASAHRECRNCLATNENMQSKFSALDFKLRDRSAHNYHVASLSSASTRPHIESTCGICEESVLHQSFYFHVTEGLVPDVMHDVLEGCLSYEITEMLKVFVTQKLVTINDLNDFIRSFPYGSTDISNKPALITAKTLNSSNHALKQTGRLLPLIMRHLVPLDNSYWNSSCLLLEIIDYLFAPTLSREAVDCLRVLIADHHTAFRELYPDCSIMCKMH
;
A
#
# COMPACT_ATOMS: atom_id res chain seq x y z
N PRO A 1 -10.55 -6.61 -9.65
CA PRO A 1 -9.79 -6.69 -8.39
C PRO A 1 -10.76 -6.93 -7.24
N VAL A 2 -10.41 -7.83 -6.33
CA VAL A 2 -11.17 -8.12 -5.11
C VAL A 2 -10.43 -7.43 -3.97
N ASP A 3 -11.14 -6.91 -2.96
CA ASP A 3 -10.47 -6.33 -1.80
C ASP A 3 -9.49 -7.33 -1.15
N ASN A 4 -8.51 -6.83 -0.40
CA ASN A 4 -7.47 -7.69 0.16
C ASN A 4 -8.00 -8.76 1.10
N LEU A 5 -9.09 -8.48 1.84
CA LEU A 5 -9.64 -9.41 2.82
C LEU A 5 -10.30 -10.59 2.12
N ALA A 6 -11.13 -10.33 1.12
CA ALA A 6 -11.76 -11.35 0.31
C ALA A 6 -10.72 -12.08 -0.56
N SER A 7 -9.68 -11.39 -1.08
CA SER A 7 -8.58 -12.06 -1.76
C SER A 7 -7.79 -13.00 -0.84
N GLN A 8 -7.53 -12.59 0.41
CA GLN A 8 -6.86 -13.44 1.41
C GLN A 8 -7.72 -14.66 1.75
N PHE A 9 -9.01 -14.43 2.03
CA PHE A 9 -9.97 -15.49 2.32
C PHE A 9 -10.06 -16.51 1.18
N LEU A 10 -10.28 -16.05 -0.07
CA LEU A 10 -10.33 -16.91 -1.25
C LEU A 10 -9.02 -17.67 -1.44
N GLY A 11 -7.88 -17.07 -1.10
CA GLY A 11 -6.56 -17.69 -1.19
C GLY A 11 -6.23 -18.67 -0.07
N GLY A 12 -7.10 -18.86 0.93
CA GLY A 12 -6.80 -19.68 2.11
C GLY A 12 -5.75 -19.05 3.03
N TYR A 13 -5.53 -17.74 2.92
CA TYR A 13 -4.56 -17.01 3.74
C TYR A 13 -5.21 -16.37 4.97
N LYS A 14 -4.41 -16.15 6.00
CA LYS A 14 -4.81 -15.48 7.24
C LYS A 14 -5.13 -14.02 6.98
N SER A 15 -6.29 -13.57 7.44
CA SER A 15 -6.71 -12.18 7.31
C SER A 15 -5.83 -11.21 8.11
N LEU A 16 -5.83 -9.94 7.69
CA LEU A 16 -5.23 -8.81 8.41
C LEU A 16 -3.71 -8.89 8.59
N ALA A 17 -2.99 -9.60 7.70
CA ALA A 17 -1.53 -9.65 7.71
C ALA A 17 -0.94 -10.11 9.07
N SER A 18 -1.63 -11.03 9.76
CA SER A 18 -1.28 -11.42 11.14
C SER A 18 -0.31 -12.61 11.24
N ALA A 19 0.47 -12.85 10.19
CA ALA A 19 1.44 -13.94 10.10
C ALA A 19 2.86 -13.37 9.98
N HIS A 20 3.88 -14.14 10.38
CA HIS A 20 5.27 -13.71 10.28
C HIS A 20 5.69 -13.38 8.84
N ARG A 21 5.16 -14.15 7.87
CA ARG A 21 5.25 -13.89 6.44
C ARG A 21 3.86 -13.52 5.92
N GLU A 22 3.49 -12.27 6.15
CA GLU A 22 2.15 -11.74 5.86
C GLU A 22 1.87 -11.54 4.36
N CYS A 23 2.91 -11.35 3.54
CA CYS A 23 2.74 -11.18 2.10
C CYS A 23 2.27 -12.48 1.43
N ARG A 24 1.27 -12.37 0.55
CA ARG A 24 0.72 -13.48 -0.24
C ARG A 24 1.56 -13.83 -1.47
N ASN A 25 2.39 -12.90 -1.93
CA ASN A 25 3.20 -13.07 -3.16
C ASN A 25 4.61 -13.57 -2.84
N CYS A 26 5.15 -13.22 -1.67
CA CYS A 26 6.52 -13.56 -1.30
C CYS A 26 6.61 -14.04 0.16
N LEU A 27 7.82 -14.41 0.57
CA LEU A 27 8.14 -14.88 1.91
C LEU A 27 8.77 -13.79 2.79
N ALA A 28 8.57 -12.50 2.47
CA ALA A 28 9.10 -11.39 3.25
C ALA A 28 8.61 -11.43 4.71
N THR A 29 9.53 -11.18 5.65
CA THR A 29 9.19 -10.88 7.05
C THR A 29 8.97 -9.38 7.21
N ASN A 30 8.35 -8.96 8.32
CA ASN A 30 8.21 -7.54 8.63
C ASN A 30 9.57 -6.80 8.61
N GLU A 31 10.61 -7.41 9.17
CA GLU A 31 11.99 -6.89 9.14
C GLU A 31 12.53 -6.71 7.71
N ASN A 32 12.24 -7.66 6.82
CA ASN A 32 12.63 -7.53 5.42
C ASN A 32 11.90 -6.35 4.76
N MET A 33 10.60 -6.18 5.01
CA MET A 33 9.82 -5.07 4.45
C MET A 33 10.31 -3.69 4.94
N GLN A 34 10.91 -3.62 6.14
CA GLN A 34 11.44 -2.36 6.66
C GLN A 34 12.81 -1.97 6.09
N SER A 35 13.51 -2.88 5.40
CA SER A 35 14.93 -2.70 5.02
C SER A 35 15.27 -3.04 3.57
N LYS A 36 14.38 -3.71 2.84
CA LYS A 36 14.58 -4.12 1.44
C LYS A 36 13.45 -3.56 0.59
N PHE A 37 13.81 -2.92 -0.52
CA PHE A 37 12.83 -2.24 -1.39
C PHE A 37 12.93 -2.66 -2.86
N SER A 38 13.86 -3.56 -3.21
CA SER A 38 13.88 -4.19 -4.53
C SER A 38 13.09 -5.49 -4.50
N ALA A 39 12.21 -5.69 -5.48
CA ALA A 39 11.50 -6.95 -5.68
C ALA A 39 12.45 -8.16 -5.79
N LEU A 40 13.70 -7.96 -6.22
CA LEU A 40 14.71 -9.02 -6.34
C LEU A 40 15.25 -9.50 -4.99
N ASP A 41 15.06 -8.73 -3.92
CA ASP A 41 15.54 -9.09 -2.58
C ASP A 41 14.61 -10.08 -1.86
N PHE A 42 13.47 -10.38 -2.48
CA PHE A 42 12.41 -11.19 -1.91
C PHE A 42 12.24 -12.52 -2.65
N LYS A 43 12.15 -13.60 -1.88
CA LYS A 43 11.80 -14.92 -2.40
C LYS A 43 10.29 -15.00 -2.62
N LEU A 44 9.87 -15.11 -3.88
CA LEU A 44 8.47 -15.36 -4.23
C LEU A 44 7.98 -16.70 -3.69
N ARG A 45 6.69 -16.79 -3.43
CA ARG A 45 6.04 -18.07 -3.12
C ARG A 45 5.90 -18.86 -4.40
N ASP A 46 6.39 -20.09 -4.41
CA ASP A 46 6.23 -21.02 -5.51
C ASP A 46 5.15 -22.07 -5.19
N ARG A 47 4.60 -22.69 -6.25
CA ARG A 47 3.51 -23.67 -6.13
C ARG A 47 3.92 -24.90 -5.31
N SER A 48 5.18 -25.35 -5.43
CA SER A 48 5.64 -26.56 -4.74
C SER A 48 5.71 -26.33 -3.23
N ALA A 49 6.31 -25.23 -2.80
CA ALA A 49 6.36 -24.85 -1.39
C ALA A 49 4.96 -24.59 -0.83
N HIS A 50 4.08 -23.94 -1.59
CA HIS A 50 2.69 -23.70 -1.18
C HIS A 50 1.96 -25.03 -0.94
N ASN A 51 2.01 -25.97 -1.90
CA ASN A 51 1.35 -27.27 -1.79
C ASN A 51 1.89 -28.10 -0.62
N TYR A 52 3.20 -28.03 -0.36
CA TYR A 52 3.79 -28.67 0.82
C TYR A 52 3.23 -28.11 2.13
N HIS A 53 3.11 -26.78 2.25
CA HIS A 53 2.53 -26.16 3.43
C HIS A 53 1.06 -26.51 3.61
N VAL A 54 0.28 -26.53 2.52
CA VAL A 54 -1.14 -26.94 2.53
C VAL A 54 -1.28 -28.39 2.99
N ALA A 55 -0.50 -29.32 2.44
CA ALA A 55 -0.51 -30.72 2.88
C ALA A 55 -0.11 -30.89 4.35
N SER A 56 0.77 -30.00 4.85
CA SER A 56 1.20 -29.98 6.24
C SER A 56 0.13 -29.46 7.21
N LEU A 57 -0.99 -28.91 6.73
CA LEU A 57 -2.10 -28.48 7.58
C LEU A 57 -2.91 -29.64 8.17
N SER A 58 -2.83 -30.83 7.58
CA SER A 58 -3.57 -32.02 8.04
C SER A 58 -3.05 -32.56 9.38
N SER A 59 -1.82 -32.22 9.77
CA SER A 59 -1.25 -32.62 11.06
C SER A 59 -1.47 -31.53 12.12
N ALA A 60 -2.07 -31.93 13.24
CA ALA A 60 -2.35 -31.04 14.37
C ALA A 60 -1.09 -30.45 15.01
N SER A 61 0.08 -31.11 14.87
CA SER A 61 1.34 -30.60 15.42
C SER A 61 1.98 -29.51 14.56
N THR A 62 1.77 -29.53 13.24
CA THR A 62 2.39 -28.60 12.29
C THR A 62 1.49 -27.42 11.96
N ARG A 63 0.16 -27.59 12.01
CA ARG A 63 -0.81 -26.55 11.66
C ARG A 63 -0.57 -25.19 12.35
N PRO A 64 -0.39 -25.09 13.69
CA PRO A 64 -0.19 -23.79 14.33
C PRO A 64 1.07 -23.07 13.83
N HIS A 65 2.12 -23.82 13.47
CA HIS A 65 3.36 -23.26 12.94
C HIS A 65 3.17 -22.72 11.51
N ILE A 66 2.45 -23.44 10.65
CA ILE A 66 2.15 -22.99 9.28
C ILE A 66 1.27 -21.74 9.28
N GLU A 67 0.20 -21.74 10.09
CA GLU A 67 -0.71 -20.59 10.20
C GLU A 67 -0.01 -19.32 10.72
N SER A 68 0.83 -19.46 11.75
CA SER A 68 1.56 -18.33 12.33
C SER A 68 2.73 -17.86 11.46
N THR A 69 3.44 -18.78 10.79
CA THR A 69 4.67 -18.45 10.05
C THR A 69 4.37 -18.06 8.61
N CYS A 70 3.59 -18.88 7.91
CA CYS A 70 3.33 -18.73 6.47
C CYS A 70 1.99 -18.06 6.17
N GLY A 71 1.12 -17.93 7.17
CA GLY A 71 -0.20 -17.33 7.02
C GLY A 71 -1.15 -18.15 6.16
N ILE A 72 -0.91 -19.47 6.00
CA ILE A 72 -1.79 -20.36 5.23
C ILE A 72 -2.66 -21.11 6.24
N CYS A 73 -3.98 -20.97 6.10
CA CYS A 73 -4.97 -21.53 7.02
C CYS A 73 -5.68 -22.75 6.44
N GLU A 74 -5.87 -22.77 5.13
CA GLU A 74 -6.62 -23.82 4.44
C GLU A 74 -6.24 -23.91 2.97
N GLU A 75 -6.68 -24.99 2.32
CA GLU A 75 -6.58 -25.10 0.87
C GLU A 75 -7.62 -24.21 0.20
N SER A 76 -7.18 -23.40 -0.75
CA SER A 76 -8.07 -22.53 -1.52
C SER A 76 -9.01 -23.33 -2.41
N VAL A 77 -10.29 -22.95 -2.41
CA VAL A 77 -11.28 -23.46 -3.36
C VAL A 77 -10.88 -23.21 -4.82
N LEU A 78 -10.04 -22.19 -5.08
CA LEU A 78 -9.61 -21.82 -6.42
C LEU A 78 -8.62 -22.82 -7.03
N HIS A 79 -8.01 -23.72 -6.22
CA HIS A 79 -7.20 -24.82 -6.73
C HIS A 79 -8.01 -25.89 -7.48
N GLN A 80 -9.35 -25.85 -7.38
CA GLN A 80 -10.22 -26.69 -8.21
C GLN A 80 -10.21 -26.29 -9.69
N SER A 81 -9.69 -25.09 -10.02
CA SER A 81 -9.53 -24.64 -11.40
C SER A 81 -8.20 -25.12 -12.00
N PHE A 82 -8.24 -25.70 -13.20
CA PHE A 82 -7.06 -26.26 -13.88
C PHE A 82 -5.96 -25.23 -14.19
N TYR A 83 -6.33 -23.96 -14.39
CA TYR A 83 -5.42 -22.92 -14.88
C TYR A 83 -5.16 -21.82 -13.86
N PHE A 84 -5.60 -21.99 -12.62
CA PHE A 84 -5.46 -20.98 -11.58
C PHE A 84 -4.71 -21.53 -10.37
N HIS A 85 -3.79 -20.75 -9.84
CA HIS A 85 -3.11 -21.05 -8.58
C HIS A 85 -2.96 -19.78 -7.75
N VAL A 86 -3.19 -19.85 -6.44
CA VAL A 86 -3.27 -18.66 -5.58
C VAL A 86 -1.95 -17.90 -5.44
N THR A 87 -0.81 -18.56 -5.70
CA THR A 87 0.52 -17.91 -5.68
C THR A 87 0.77 -17.02 -6.89
N GLU A 88 -0.05 -17.11 -7.94
CA GLU A 88 0.15 -16.39 -9.21
C GLU A 88 -1.09 -15.60 -9.64
N GLY A 89 -2.29 -16.05 -9.26
CA GLY A 89 -3.55 -15.50 -9.76
C GLY A 89 -4.21 -14.44 -8.89
N LEU A 90 -3.73 -14.21 -7.66
CA LEU A 90 -4.31 -13.25 -6.72
C LEU A 90 -3.65 -11.87 -6.81
N VAL A 91 -3.96 -11.17 -7.90
CA VAL A 91 -3.40 -9.85 -8.23
C VAL A 91 -3.73 -8.80 -7.13
N PRO A 92 -2.79 -7.90 -6.78
CA PRO A 92 -3.04 -6.71 -5.98
C PRO A 92 -4.20 -5.84 -6.45
N ASP A 93 -4.84 -5.16 -5.50
CA ASP A 93 -5.89 -4.19 -5.78
C ASP A 93 -5.32 -2.79 -5.64
N VAL A 94 -5.00 -2.16 -6.78
CA VAL A 94 -4.42 -0.80 -6.81
C VAL A 94 -5.25 0.23 -6.04
N MET A 95 -6.58 0.07 -5.97
CA MET A 95 -7.42 0.98 -5.21
C MET A 95 -7.20 0.80 -3.71
N HIS A 96 -7.17 -0.43 -3.21
CA HIS A 96 -7.07 -0.71 -1.77
C HIS A 96 -5.63 -0.70 -1.23
N ASP A 97 -4.67 -1.12 -2.05
CA ASP A 97 -3.25 -1.21 -1.74
C ASP A 97 -2.58 0.15 -1.90
N VAL A 98 -2.81 0.81 -3.03
CA VAL A 98 -2.09 2.05 -3.37
C VAL A 98 -2.90 3.28 -2.99
N LEU A 99 -4.13 3.46 -3.47
CA LEU A 99 -4.89 4.69 -3.21
C LEU A 99 -5.35 4.79 -1.74
N GLU A 100 -6.08 3.80 -1.25
CA GLU A 100 -6.55 3.77 0.16
C GLU A 100 -5.47 3.33 1.15
N GLY A 101 -4.40 2.70 0.67
CA GLY A 101 -3.28 2.23 1.48
C GLY A 101 -2.13 3.22 1.46
N CYS A 102 -1.16 2.99 0.56
CA CYS A 102 0.10 3.73 0.50
C CYS A 102 -0.07 5.26 0.41
N LEU A 103 -0.89 5.74 -0.53
CA LEU A 103 -1.11 7.17 -0.75
C LEU A 103 -1.81 7.82 0.44
N SER A 104 -2.93 7.25 0.90
CA SER A 104 -3.63 7.76 2.07
C SER A 104 -2.72 7.80 3.30
N TYR A 105 -1.87 6.79 3.47
CA TYR A 105 -0.90 6.71 4.56
C TYR A 105 0.12 7.85 4.49
N GLU A 106 0.88 7.94 3.40
CA GLU A 106 1.95 8.93 3.27
C GLU A 106 1.42 10.35 3.32
N ILE A 107 0.31 10.65 2.63
CA ILE A 107 -0.29 11.98 2.65
C ILE A 107 -0.72 12.35 4.07
N THR A 108 -1.27 11.41 4.84
CA THR A 108 -1.61 11.66 6.25
C THR A 108 -0.37 12.03 7.06
N GLU A 109 0.73 11.31 6.91
CA GLU A 109 1.99 11.59 7.63
C GLU A 109 2.62 12.91 7.20
N MET A 110 2.66 13.21 5.90
CA MET A 110 3.13 14.49 5.35
C MET A 110 2.34 15.66 5.96
N LEU A 111 1.01 15.55 6.01
CA LEU A 111 0.16 16.59 6.59
C LEU A 111 0.43 16.81 8.08
N LYS A 112 0.66 15.73 8.86
CA LYS A 112 1.04 15.85 10.27
C LYS A 112 2.36 16.62 10.42
N VAL A 113 3.33 16.35 9.55
CA VAL A 113 4.60 17.08 9.52
C VAL A 113 4.37 18.55 9.21
N PHE A 114 3.59 18.88 8.17
CA PHE A 114 3.34 20.26 7.77
C PHE A 114 2.57 21.07 8.82
N VAL A 115 1.60 20.44 9.50
CA VAL A 115 0.88 21.09 10.61
C VAL A 115 1.82 21.30 11.80
N THR A 116 2.65 20.31 12.14
CA THR A 116 3.64 20.42 13.23
C THR A 116 4.68 21.50 12.95
N GLN A 117 5.16 21.60 11.71
CA GLN A 117 6.10 22.62 11.26
C GLN A 117 5.44 23.99 11.01
N LYS A 118 4.12 24.10 11.21
CA LYS A 118 3.33 25.33 10.99
C LYS A 118 3.42 25.86 9.55
N LEU A 119 3.64 24.98 8.57
CA LEU A 119 3.58 25.32 7.15
C LEU A 119 2.12 25.51 6.69
N VAL A 120 1.19 24.80 7.32
CA VAL A 120 -0.26 24.88 7.03
C VAL A 120 -1.05 24.57 8.29
N THR A 121 -2.23 25.17 8.46
CA THR A 121 -3.18 24.78 9.50
C THR A 121 -4.28 23.87 8.96
N ILE A 122 -4.97 23.17 9.85
CA ILE A 122 -6.15 22.36 9.47
C ILE A 122 -7.25 23.23 8.85
N ASN A 123 -7.39 24.48 9.31
CA ASN A 123 -8.36 25.41 8.74
C ASN A 123 -7.96 25.78 7.30
N ASP A 124 -6.69 26.10 7.07
CA ASP A 124 -6.20 26.41 5.72
C ASP A 124 -6.46 25.22 4.78
N LEU A 125 -6.10 23.99 5.19
CA LEU A 125 -6.39 22.77 4.43
C LEU A 125 -7.87 22.64 4.05
N ASN A 126 -8.76 22.87 5.00
CA ASN A 126 -10.20 22.79 4.78
C ASN A 126 -10.72 23.90 3.87
N ASP A 127 -10.15 25.10 3.95
CA ASP A 127 -10.50 26.20 3.07
C ASP A 127 -9.99 25.97 1.64
N PHE A 128 -8.82 25.36 1.46
CA PHE A 128 -8.36 24.91 0.15
C PHE A 128 -9.24 23.81 -0.42
N ILE A 129 -9.63 22.82 0.39
CA ILE A 129 -10.58 21.78 -0.04
C ILE A 129 -11.91 22.42 -0.48
N ARG A 130 -12.41 23.46 0.19
CA ARG A 130 -13.67 24.13 -0.20
C ARG A 130 -13.54 24.97 -1.47
N SER A 131 -12.42 25.67 -1.62
CA SER A 131 -12.21 26.65 -2.69
C SER A 131 -11.63 26.05 -3.98
N PHE A 132 -11.13 24.81 -3.95
CA PHE A 132 -10.58 24.16 -5.13
C PHE A 132 -11.63 24.07 -6.26
N PRO A 133 -11.26 24.44 -7.51
CA PRO A 133 -12.19 24.43 -8.64
C PRO A 133 -12.37 23.01 -9.19
N TYR A 134 -13.15 22.18 -8.50
CA TYR A 134 -13.46 20.82 -8.93
C TYR A 134 -14.15 20.79 -10.29
N GLY A 135 -13.70 19.89 -11.17
CA GLY A 135 -14.40 19.58 -12.42
C GLY A 135 -15.76 18.92 -12.17
N SER A 136 -16.59 18.85 -13.20
CA SER A 136 -17.93 18.22 -13.13
C SER A 136 -17.90 16.76 -12.69
N THR A 137 -16.79 16.04 -12.95
CA THR A 137 -16.57 14.64 -12.55
C THR A 137 -16.16 14.48 -11.10
N ASP A 138 -15.54 15.50 -10.51
CA ASP A 138 -14.96 15.44 -9.15
C ASP A 138 -15.86 16.10 -8.10
N ILE A 139 -16.86 16.87 -8.54
CA ILE A 139 -17.74 17.61 -7.64
C ILE A 139 -18.57 16.71 -6.71
N SER A 140 -18.87 15.49 -7.13
CA SER A 140 -19.54 14.46 -6.32
C SER A 140 -18.58 13.71 -5.39
N ASN A 141 -17.28 13.74 -5.66
CA ASN A 141 -16.23 13.03 -4.93
C ASN A 141 -15.30 13.99 -4.19
N LYS A 142 -15.83 15.12 -3.71
CA LYS A 142 -15.04 16.11 -2.97
C LYS A 142 -14.40 15.47 -1.73
N PRO A 143 -13.12 15.75 -1.47
CA PRO A 143 -12.51 15.43 -0.20
C PRO A 143 -13.35 15.81 1.01
N ALA A 144 -13.46 14.90 1.97
CA ALA A 144 -14.01 15.23 3.27
C ALA A 144 -13.10 16.23 3.99
N LEU A 145 -13.70 17.11 4.79
CA LEU A 145 -12.96 18.04 5.62
C LEU A 145 -12.10 17.28 6.63
N ILE A 146 -10.86 17.75 6.78
CA ILE A 146 -9.87 17.18 7.67
C ILE A 146 -10.15 17.72 9.07
N THR A 147 -10.27 16.82 10.04
CA THR A 147 -10.34 17.19 11.46
C THR A 147 -9.04 16.78 12.15
N ALA A 148 -8.72 17.41 13.28
CA ALA A 148 -7.56 17.00 14.10
C ALA A 148 -7.67 15.52 14.53
N LYS A 149 -8.89 15.04 14.77
CA LYS A 149 -9.15 13.63 15.09
C LYS A 149 -8.84 12.72 13.89
N THR A 150 -9.27 13.10 12.69
CA THR A 150 -9.02 12.33 11.46
C THR A 150 -7.53 12.26 11.15
N LEU A 151 -6.83 13.39 11.26
CA LEU A 151 -5.40 13.50 11.01
C LEU A 151 -4.57 12.67 12.00
N ASN A 152 -4.94 12.68 13.28
CA ASN A 152 -4.25 11.92 14.32
C ASN A 152 -4.74 10.47 14.46
N SER A 153 -5.71 10.03 13.65
CA SER A 153 -6.20 8.65 13.72
C SER A 153 -5.18 7.68 13.13
N SER A 154 -5.05 6.51 13.74
CA SER A 154 -4.25 5.38 13.23
C SER A 154 -4.83 4.71 11.99
N ASN A 155 -6.05 5.08 11.59
CA ASN A 155 -6.79 4.42 10.51
C ASN A 155 -6.57 5.08 9.14
N HIS A 156 -5.66 6.07 9.05
CA HIS A 156 -5.31 6.78 7.81
C HIS A 156 -6.53 7.07 6.93
N ALA A 157 -7.50 7.76 7.54
CA ALA A 157 -8.87 7.87 7.04
C ALA A 157 -9.04 8.80 5.82
N LEU A 158 -7.95 9.30 5.22
CA LEU A 158 -7.95 10.19 4.04
C LEU A 158 -8.10 9.43 2.71
N LYS A 159 -8.84 8.30 2.74
CA LYS A 159 -8.89 7.26 1.71
C LYS A 159 -9.08 7.76 0.27
N GLN A 160 -10.04 8.68 0.04
CA GLN A 160 -10.34 9.21 -1.31
C GLN A 160 -9.74 10.61 -1.56
N THR A 161 -9.25 11.27 -0.51
CA THR A 161 -8.75 12.63 -0.55
C THR A 161 -7.31 12.71 -1.07
N GLY A 162 -6.52 11.65 -0.88
CA GLY A 162 -5.07 11.65 -1.10
C GLY A 162 -4.61 11.97 -2.52
N ARG A 163 -5.43 11.74 -3.56
CA ARG A 163 -5.03 12.02 -4.95
C ARG A 163 -5.11 13.50 -5.31
N LEU A 164 -6.16 14.19 -4.86
CA LEU A 164 -6.37 15.62 -5.18
C LEU A 164 -5.62 16.53 -4.21
N LEU A 165 -5.34 16.08 -2.99
CA LEU A 165 -4.74 16.92 -1.96
C LEU A 165 -3.34 17.47 -2.34
N PRO A 166 -2.45 16.70 -2.97
CA PRO A 166 -1.19 17.24 -3.50
C PRO A 166 -1.39 18.27 -4.62
N LEU A 167 -2.45 18.16 -5.42
CA LEU A 167 -2.76 19.20 -6.41
C LEU A 167 -3.26 20.48 -5.74
N ILE A 168 -4.10 20.32 -4.72
CA ILE A 168 -4.66 21.42 -3.93
C ILE A 168 -3.55 22.20 -3.22
N MET A 169 -2.59 21.50 -2.61
CA MET A 169 -1.59 22.10 -1.71
C MET A 169 -0.30 22.56 -2.40
N ARG A 170 -0.12 22.28 -3.69
CA ARG A 170 1.15 22.53 -4.40
C ARG A 170 1.72 23.93 -4.22
N HIS A 171 0.86 24.94 -4.16
CA HIS A 171 1.25 26.35 -4.05
C HIS A 171 1.73 26.78 -2.65
N LEU A 172 1.55 25.92 -1.64
CA LEU A 172 1.85 26.21 -0.23
C LEU A 172 3.22 25.69 0.22
N VAL A 173 3.79 24.77 -0.56
CA VAL A 173 4.96 24.02 -0.14
C VAL A 173 6.17 24.42 -0.99
N PRO A 174 7.32 24.72 -0.36
CA PRO A 174 8.57 24.94 -1.08
C PRO A 174 8.92 23.78 -2.00
N LEU A 175 9.47 24.10 -3.17
CA LEU A 175 9.87 23.12 -4.20
C LEU A 175 10.94 22.12 -3.71
N ASP A 176 11.76 22.52 -2.76
CA ASP A 176 12.85 21.77 -2.17
C ASP A 176 12.42 20.97 -0.92
N ASN A 177 11.14 20.99 -0.56
CA ASN A 177 10.65 20.24 0.60
C ASN A 177 10.70 18.72 0.33
N SER A 178 11.49 18.00 1.12
CA SER A 178 11.72 16.56 0.94
C SER A 178 10.46 15.71 1.14
N TYR A 179 9.61 16.05 2.11
CA TYR A 179 8.33 15.36 2.35
C TYR A 179 7.38 15.50 1.16
N TRP A 180 7.32 16.69 0.58
CA TRP A 180 6.54 16.94 -0.64
C TRP A 180 7.07 16.15 -1.83
N ASN A 181 8.39 16.17 -2.03
CA ASN A 181 9.04 15.50 -3.15
C ASN A 181 8.87 13.98 -3.07
N SER A 182 8.89 13.39 -1.86
CA SER A 182 8.53 11.99 -1.62
C SER A 182 7.09 11.70 -2.09
N SER A 183 6.13 12.55 -1.72
CA SER A 183 4.73 12.38 -2.15
C SER A 183 4.54 12.59 -3.66
N CYS A 184 5.30 13.49 -4.29
CA CYS A 184 5.31 13.62 -5.75
C CYS A 184 5.85 12.37 -6.44
N LEU A 185 6.92 11.76 -5.90
CA LEU A 185 7.45 10.50 -6.40
C LEU A 185 6.42 9.37 -6.29
N LEU A 186 5.63 9.31 -5.21
CA LEU A 186 4.52 8.36 -5.10
C LEU A 186 3.44 8.60 -6.16
N LEU A 187 3.09 9.86 -6.44
CA LEU A 187 2.12 10.18 -7.50
C LEU A 187 2.63 9.76 -8.88
N GLU A 188 3.93 9.94 -9.15
CA GLU A 188 4.55 9.46 -10.38
C GLU A 188 4.44 7.93 -10.49
N ILE A 189 4.76 7.19 -9.43
CA ILE A 189 4.56 5.72 -9.36
C ILE A 189 3.11 5.36 -9.67
N ILE A 190 2.14 6.09 -9.10
CA ILE A 190 0.71 5.88 -9.34
C ILE A 190 0.39 6.09 -10.83
N ASP A 191 0.93 7.11 -11.48
CA ASP A 191 0.69 7.34 -12.91
C ASP A 191 1.19 6.17 -13.77
N TYR A 192 2.33 5.56 -13.43
CA TYR A 192 2.78 4.32 -14.07
C TYR A 192 1.80 3.16 -13.82
N LEU A 193 1.32 2.97 -12.58
CA LEU A 193 0.41 1.88 -12.21
C LEU A 193 -0.96 1.99 -12.90
N PHE A 194 -1.42 3.20 -13.18
CA PHE A 194 -2.68 3.45 -13.89
C PHE A 194 -2.52 3.56 -15.41
N ALA A 195 -1.29 3.48 -15.94
CA ALA A 195 -1.07 3.48 -17.37
C ALA A 195 -1.73 2.24 -18.02
N PRO A 196 -2.48 2.40 -19.13
CA PRO A 196 -3.15 1.27 -19.79
C PRO A 196 -2.16 0.24 -20.34
N THR A 197 -0.95 0.69 -20.68
CA THR A 197 0.15 -0.14 -21.18
C THR A 197 1.48 0.47 -20.75
N LEU A 198 2.45 -0.37 -20.42
CA LEU A 198 3.81 0.04 -20.09
C LEU A 198 4.81 -0.66 -21.02
N SER A 199 5.86 0.04 -21.43
CA SER A 199 7.02 -0.58 -22.09
C SER A 199 7.88 -1.32 -21.06
N ARG A 200 8.82 -2.15 -21.52
CA ARG A 200 9.74 -2.86 -20.60
C ARG A 200 10.62 -1.86 -19.85
N GLU A 201 11.10 -0.84 -20.53
CA GLU A 201 11.93 0.23 -19.97
C GLU A 201 11.16 1.01 -18.90
N ALA A 202 9.87 1.26 -19.12
CA ALA A 202 8.99 1.88 -18.14
C ALA A 202 8.80 1.01 -16.89
N VAL A 203 8.71 -0.32 -17.04
CA VAL A 203 8.65 -1.25 -15.90
C VAL A 203 9.96 -1.27 -15.11
N ASP A 204 11.11 -1.24 -15.80
CA ASP A 204 12.42 -1.16 -15.13
C ASP A 204 12.59 0.18 -14.39
N CYS A 205 12.13 1.28 -14.99
CA CYS A 205 12.07 2.59 -14.34
C CYS A 205 11.19 2.56 -13.08
N LEU A 206 9.97 2.01 -13.19
CA LEU A 206 9.02 1.89 -12.08
C LEU A 206 9.63 1.15 -10.88
N ARG A 207 10.42 0.11 -11.12
CA ARG A 207 11.11 -0.63 -10.05
C ARG A 207 12.13 0.22 -9.30
N VAL A 208 12.84 1.10 -10.00
CA VAL A 208 13.80 2.04 -9.38
C VAL A 208 13.02 3.11 -8.58
N LEU A 209 11.98 3.70 -9.19
CA LEU A 209 11.15 4.71 -8.51
C LEU A 209 10.54 4.19 -7.21
N ILE A 210 10.02 2.96 -7.20
CA ILE A 210 9.47 2.33 -5.99
C ILE A 210 10.56 2.17 -4.92
N ALA A 211 11.75 1.69 -5.28
CA ALA A 211 12.84 1.50 -4.33
C ALA A 211 13.34 2.83 -3.74
N ASP A 212 13.50 3.85 -4.58
CA ASP A 212 13.90 5.21 -4.18
C ASP A 212 12.84 5.83 -3.27
N HIS A 213 11.56 5.66 -3.60
CA HIS A 213 10.43 6.14 -2.80
C HIS A 213 10.41 5.52 -1.40
N HIS A 214 10.53 4.19 -1.31
CA HIS A 214 10.49 3.52 -0.01
C HIS A 214 11.72 3.85 0.84
N THR A 215 12.88 4.04 0.21
CA THR A 215 14.10 4.51 0.88
C THR A 215 13.87 5.89 1.48
N ALA A 216 13.41 6.86 0.66
CA ALA A 216 13.10 8.21 1.11
C ALA A 216 12.02 8.23 2.20
N PHE A 217 10.97 7.40 2.07
CA PHE A 217 9.93 7.28 3.07
C PHE A 217 10.48 6.84 4.43
N ARG A 218 11.37 5.84 4.47
CA ARG A 218 11.99 5.38 5.73
C ARG A 218 12.91 6.42 6.35
N GLU A 219 13.61 7.20 5.55
CA GLU A 219 14.47 8.29 6.02
C GLU A 219 13.66 9.46 6.59
N LEU A 220 12.58 9.85 5.91
CA LEU A 220 11.75 11.00 6.27
C LEU A 220 10.79 10.72 7.43
N TYR A 221 10.29 9.49 7.52
CA TYR A 221 9.32 9.05 8.52
C TYR A 221 9.87 7.89 9.36
N PRO A 222 10.90 8.10 10.20
CA PRO A 222 11.59 7.02 10.92
C PRO A 222 10.67 6.21 11.84
N ASP A 223 9.66 6.85 12.43
CA ASP A 223 8.67 6.25 13.33
C ASP A 223 7.52 5.52 12.59
N CYS A 224 7.45 5.66 11.27
CA CYS A 224 6.47 4.99 10.42
C CYS A 224 7.02 3.64 9.92
N SER A 225 6.14 2.72 9.52
CA SER A 225 6.54 1.41 9.00
C SER A 225 6.09 1.24 7.55
N ILE A 226 6.88 0.55 6.73
CA ILE A 226 6.38 0.00 5.46
C ILE A 226 5.34 -1.06 5.82
N MET A 227 4.06 -0.74 5.56
CA MET A 227 2.95 -1.66 5.78
C MET A 227 2.86 -2.69 4.66
N CYS A 228 2.24 -3.85 4.92
CA CYS A 228 2.02 -4.89 3.90
C CYS A 228 1.33 -4.39 2.61
N LYS A 229 0.54 -3.30 2.66
CA LYS A 229 -0.09 -2.70 1.47
C LYS A 229 0.88 -1.91 0.59
N MET A 230 1.94 -1.39 1.20
CA MET A 230 2.99 -0.62 0.55
C MET A 230 4.07 -1.54 -0.03
N HIS A 231 4.34 -2.67 0.65
CA HIS A 231 5.19 -3.76 0.17
C HIS A 231 4.60 -4.49 -1.05
#